data_AF-A0A7Y6CV24-F1
#
_entry.id   AF-A0A7Y6CV24-F1
#
_cell.length_a   1.000
_cell.length_b   1.000
_cell.length_c   1.000
_cell.angle_alpha   90.00
_cell.angle_beta   90.00
_cell.angle_gamma   90.00
#
_symmetry.space_group_name_H-M   'P 1'
#
loop_
_entity.id
_entity.type
_entity.pdbx_description
1 polymer ?
#
loop_
_entity_poly.entity_id
_entity_poly.type
_entity_poly.pdbx_seq_one_letter_code
_entity_poly.pdbx_strand_id
1 'polypeptide(L)'
;MPTEEGYRFYAQGVLERQEPRPARFPLDLTAMRSEVEDALQSTTEMLSQVTRLLALVSAPKLETASVRHVEVLLLQPAVVMVVTITSNGGVAKKLITFAEPVDPGLAGWANEYLNERLAGVGIGSHVLRTRIEDPGLSGRERDFLDALRPALADLALPSTQSLYVGGAASLLDDVRADELEACRRLLSVLEKRAAVLELMTESFDVRRPYVRIGLDHPGLHAVALVGATYGLPTRTLGSIGLLGPVRMDYDKAVRTVRAAAYELSRLVEAAYEEA
;
A
#
# COMPACT_ATOMS: atom_id res chain seq x y z
N MET A 1 34.53 12.14 14.50
CA MET A 1 33.26 11.51 14.12
C MET A 1 33.10 11.64 12.61
N PRO A 2 32.57 10.63 11.89
CA PRO A 2 32.35 10.72 10.44
C PRO A 2 31.42 11.89 10.11
N THR A 3 31.63 12.53 8.96
CA THR A 3 30.72 13.57 8.42
C THR A 3 29.51 12.92 7.75
N GLU A 4 28.43 13.69 7.53
CA GLU A 4 27.27 13.22 6.74
C GLU A 4 27.67 12.68 5.37
N GLU A 5 28.62 13.36 4.70
CA GLU A 5 29.18 12.92 3.41
C GLU A 5 29.89 11.56 3.53
N GLY A 6 30.58 11.31 4.65
CA GLY A 6 31.21 10.03 4.93
C GLY A 6 30.19 8.90 5.08
N TYR A 7 29.07 9.16 5.74
CA TYR A 7 27.97 8.19 5.82
C TYR A 7 27.32 7.95 4.45
N ARG A 8 27.16 8.99 3.63
CA ARG A 8 26.60 8.89 2.27
C ARG A 8 27.47 8.01 1.38
N PHE A 9 28.78 8.26 1.40
CA PHE A 9 29.76 7.43 0.69
C PHE A 9 29.73 5.97 1.16
N TYR A 10 29.67 5.75 2.48
CA TYR A 10 29.60 4.39 3.02
C TYR A 10 28.31 3.67 2.61
N ALA A 11 27.15 4.33 2.76
CA ALA A 11 25.85 3.77 2.39
C ALA A 11 25.77 3.43 0.90
N GLN A 12 26.30 4.30 0.03
CA GLN A 12 26.38 4.03 -1.39
C GLN A 12 27.26 2.80 -1.69
N GLY A 13 28.43 2.71 -1.05
CA GLY A 13 29.28 1.53 -1.17
C GLY A 13 28.62 0.25 -0.64
N VAL A 14 27.71 0.33 0.34
CA VAL A 14 26.90 -0.81 0.79
C VAL A 14 25.90 -1.21 -0.31
N LEU A 15 25.23 -0.27 -0.95
CA LEU A 15 24.28 -0.55 -2.05
C LEU A 15 24.96 -1.24 -3.24
N GLU A 16 26.18 -0.82 -3.58
CA GLU A 16 26.96 -1.37 -4.70
C GLU A 16 27.49 -2.79 -4.45
N ARG A 17 27.73 -3.16 -3.19
CA ARG A 17 28.27 -4.47 -2.78
C ARG A 17 27.20 -5.54 -2.57
N GLN A 18 25.94 -5.25 -2.88
CA GLN A 18 24.86 -6.20 -2.64
C GLN A 18 24.90 -7.38 -3.62
N GLU A 19 24.81 -8.59 -3.08
CA GLU A 19 24.67 -9.79 -3.89
C GLU A 19 23.36 -9.78 -4.69
N PRO A 20 23.34 -10.39 -5.91
CA PRO A 20 22.17 -10.42 -6.77
C PRO A 20 20.93 -11.04 -6.12
N ARG A 21 21.13 -12.06 -5.27
CA ARG A 21 20.07 -12.70 -4.51
C ARG A 21 20.06 -12.17 -3.08
N PRO A 22 18.91 -11.70 -2.56
CA PRO A 22 18.83 -11.30 -1.16
C PRO A 22 19.01 -12.49 -0.23
N ALA A 23 19.51 -12.21 0.98
CA ALA A 23 19.57 -13.19 2.06
C ALA A 23 18.15 -13.67 2.43
N ARG A 24 18.06 -14.85 3.06
CA ARG A 24 16.77 -15.40 3.50
C ARG A 24 16.16 -14.49 4.56
N PHE A 25 14.91 -14.07 4.35
CA PHE A 25 14.16 -13.38 5.38
C PHE A 25 13.71 -14.41 6.45
N PRO A 26 13.78 -14.09 7.76
CA PRO A 26 13.47 -15.06 8.82
C PRO A 26 12.00 -15.51 8.86
N LEU A 27 11.11 -14.76 8.20
CA LEU A 27 9.67 -15.00 8.22
C LEU A 27 9.25 -15.70 6.92
N ASP A 28 8.57 -16.84 7.05
CA ASP A 28 7.94 -17.52 5.92
C ASP A 28 6.52 -17.00 5.75
N LEU A 29 6.35 -16.10 4.78
CA LEU A 29 5.07 -15.45 4.52
C LEU A 29 4.11 -16.35 3.72
N THR A 30 4.57 -17.48 3.16
CA THR A 30 3.73 -18.31 2.28
C THR A 30 2.51 -18.92 2.97
N ALA A 31 2.52 -19.05 4.29
CA ALA A 31 1.37 -19.49 5.08
C ALA A 31 0.28 -18.40 5.26
N MET A 32 0.59 -17.13 5.00
CA MET A 32 -0.30 -15.97 5.21
C MET A 32 -0.95 -15.48 3.90
N ARG A 33 -1.02 -16.34 2.87
CA ARG A 33 -1.48 -16.00 1.52
C ARG A 33 -2.90 -15.42 1.46
N SER A 34 -3.80 -15.83 2.36
CA SER A 34 -5.18 -15.34 2.42
C SER A 34 -5.32 -13.95 3.07
N GLU A 35 -4.29 -13.48 3.77
CA GLU A 35 -4.35 -12.30 4.63
C GLU A 35 -3.09 -11.43 4.40
N VAL A 36 -3.07 -10.75 3.25
CA VAL A 36 -1.96 -9.84 2.87
C VAL A 36 -1.70 -8.79 3.96
N GLU A 37 -2.74 -8.32 4.64
CA GLU A 37 -2.62 -7.36 5.74
C GLU A 37 -1.79 -7.92 6.90
N ASP A 38 -2.04 -9.16 7.31
CA ASP A 38 -1.32 -9.83 8.39
C ASP A 38 0.15 -10.12 8.02
N ALA A 39 0.40 -10.43 6.74
CA ALA A 39 1.75 -10.56 6.21
C ALA A 39 2.52 -9.22 6.27
N LEU A 40 1.87 -8.11 5.95
CA LEU A 40 2.47 -6.77 6.01
C LEU A 40 2.75 -6.36 7.46
N GLN A 41 1.83 -6.61 8.39
CA GLN A 41 2.01 -6.37 9.81
C GLN A 41 3.19 -7.19 10.37
N SER A 42 3.20 -8.50 10.13
CA SER A 42 4.25 -9.41 10.60
C SER A 42 5.63 -9.03 10.04
N THR A 43 5.68 -8.62 8.77
CA THR A 43 6.93 -8.13 8.15
C THR A 43 7.42 -6.85 8.84
N THR A 44 6.52 -5.93 9.16
CA THR A 44 6.84 -4.68 9.86
C THR A 44 7.43 -4.94 11.25
N GLU A 45 6.82 -5.84 12.01
CA GLU A 45 7.29 -6.22 13.35
C GLU A 45 8.66 -6.91 13.30
N MET A 46 8.84 -7.87 12.39
CA MET A 46 10.11 -8.56 12.21
C MET A 46 11.24 -7.62 11.78
N LEU A 47 10.96 -6.71 10.86
CA LEU A 47 11.92 -5.69 10.43
C LEU A 47 12.41 -4.86 11.61
N SER A 48 11.46 -4.39 12.43
CA SER A 48 11.81 -3.63 13.63
C SER A 48 12.60 -4.46 14.64
N GLN A 49 12.19 -5.71 14.91
CA GLN A 49 12.86 -6.56 15.88
C GLN A 49 14.30 -6.88 15.49
N VAL A 50 14.55 -7.20 14.21
CA VAL A 50 15.89 -7.50 13.71
C VAL A 50 16.77 -6.26 13.75
N THR A 51 16.27 -5.13 13.30
CA THR A 51 17.11 -3.95 13.05
C THR A 51 17.18 -2.99 14.24
N ARG A 52 16.25 -3.09 15.18
CA ARG A 52 15.98 -2.09 16.24
C ARG A 52 15.72 -0.69 15.69
N LEU A 53 15.25 -0.62 14.45
CA LEU A 53 14.87 0.62 13.79
C LEU A 53 13.35 0.73 13.74
N LEU A 54 12.89 1.92 13.41
CA LEU A 54 11.50 2.14 13.07
C LEU A 54 11.25 1.54 11.68
N ALA A 55 10.38 0.54 11.60
CA ALA A 55 9.97 -0.09 10.37
C ALA A 55 8.67 0.52 9.85
N LEU A 56 8.63 0.73 8.54
CA LEU A 56 7.49 1.26 7.79
C LEU A 56 7.20 0.34 6.62
N VAL A 57 5.96 -0.10 6.46
CA VAL A 57 5.52 -0.86 5.29
C VAL A 57 4.21 -0.28 4.79
N SER A 58 4.18 0.14 3.54
CA SER A 58 2.96 0.64 2.92
C SER A 58 2.20 -0.51 2.26
N ALA A 59 0.89 -0.61 2.48
CA ALA A 59 0.02 -1.52 1.74
C ALA A 59 -0.03 -1.16 0.24
N PRO A 60 -0.49 -2.09 -0.62
CA PRO A 60 -0.79 -1.78 -2.00
C PRO A 60 -1.79 -0.64 -2.11
N LYS A 61 -1.51 0.38 -2.94
CA LYS A 61 -2.48 1.46 -3.20
C LYS A 61 -3.74 0.87 -3.82
N LEU A 62 -4.95 1.19 -3.33
CA LEU A 62 -6.17 0.80 -4.05
C LEU A 62 -6.24 1.45 -5.43
N GLU A 63 -5.62 2.61 -5.65
CA GLU A 63 -5.46 3.23 -6.99
C GLU A 63 -4.68 2.35 -7.98
N THR A 64 -3.90 1.39 -7.48
CA THR A 64 -3.29 0.39 -8.35
C THR A 64 -4.25 -0.75 -8.70
N ALA A 65 -5.27 -0.99 -7.89
CA ALA A 65 -6.28 -1.97 -8.25
C ALA A 65 -7.22 -1.38 -9.31
N SER A 66 -7.49 -2.14 -10.36
CA SER A 66 -8.60 -1.86 -11.26
C SER A 66 -9.81 -2.69 -10.85
N VAL A 67 -11.00 -2.24 -11.22
CA VAL A 67 -12.19 -3.07 -11.11
C VAL A 67 -12.02 -4.24 -12.07
N ARG A 68 -12.03 -5.47 -11.56
CA ARG A 68 -11.96 -6.69 -12.36
C ARG A 68 -13.36 -7.14 -12.75
N HIS A 69 -14.28 -7.11 -11.79
CA HIS A 69 -15.65 -7.56 -12.00
C HIS A 69 -16.60 -6.90 -10.99
N VAL A 70 -17.83 -6.63 -11.41
CA VAL A 70 -18.92 -6.15 -10.54
C VAL A 70 -20.10 -7.09 -10.67
N GLU A 71 -20.62 -7.63 -9.58
CA GLU A 71 -21.90 -8.34 -9.57
C GLU A 71 -22.97 -7.49 -8.91
N VAL A 72 -24.11 -7.35 -9.59
CA VAL A 72 -25.33 -6.79 -9.02
C VAL A 72 -26.32 -7.93 -8.84
N LEU A 73 -26.65 -8.25 -7.59
CA LEU A 73 -27.45 -9.40 -7.22
C LEU A 73 -28.73 -8.93 -6.50
N LEU A 74 -29.89 -9.28 -7.04
CA LEU A 74 -31.17 -9.05 -6.36
C LEU A 74 -31.41 -10.18 -5.36
N LEU A 75 -31.26 -9.90 -4.06
CA LEU A 75 -31.42 -10.91 -3.00
C LEU A 75 -32.88 -11.07 -2.56
N GLN A 76 -33.62 -9.97 -2.57
CA GLN A 76 -35.04 -9.89 -2.25
C GLN A 76 -35.68 -8.83 -3.15
N PRO A 77 -37.02 -8.76 -3.27
CA PRO A 77 -37.67 -7.81 -4.17
C PRO A 77 -37.17 -6.37 -4.04
N ALA A 78 -36.81 -5.91 -2.85
CA ALA A 78 -36.30 -4.55 -2.63
C ALA A 78 -34.85 -4.51 -2.09
N VAL A 79 -34.11 -5.62 -2.11
CA VAL A 79 -32.74 -5.68 -1.56
C VAL A 79 -31.77 -6.14 -2.63
N VAL A 80 -30.81 -5.29 -2.97
CA VAL A 80 -29.75 -5.54 -3.95
C VAL A 80 -28.40 -5.59 -3.23
N MET A 81 -27.57 -6.56 -3.57
CA MET A 81 -26.18 -6.64 -3.16
C MET A 81 -25.28 -6.32 -4.36
N VAL A 82 -24.37 -5.38 -4.17
CA VAL A 82 -23.30 -5.10 -5.12
C VAL A 82 -22.02 -5.72 -4.58
N VAL A 83 -21.40 -6.59 -5.37
CA VAL A 83 -20.09 -7.17 -5.09
C VAL A 83 -19.11 -6.61 -6.10
N THR A 84 -17.98 -6.08 -5.65
CA THR A 84 -16.92 -5.63 -6.54
C THR A 84 -15.64 -6.38 -6.25
N ILE A 85 -15.09 -6.99 -7.29
CA ILE A 85 -13.84 -7.71 -7.28
C ILE A 85 -12.81 -6.85 -7.96
N THR A 86 -11.67 -6.68 -7.31
CA THR A 86 -10.59 -5.82 -7.78
C THR A 86 -9.44 -6.66 -8.32
N SER A 87 -8.59 -6.07 -9.16
CA SER A 87 -7.47 -6.79 -9.79
C SER A 87 -6.41 -7.28 -8.78
N ASN A 88 -6.47 -6.82 -7.52
CA ASN A 88 -5.62 -7.26 -6.42
C ASN A 88 -6.30 -8.29 -5.50
N GLY A 89 -7.41 -8.90 -5.94
CA GLY A 89 -8.13 -9.91 -5.17
C GLY A 89 -9.01 -9.35 -4.05
N GLY A 90 -9.09 -8.03 -3.90
CA GLY A 90 -9.99 -7.38 -2.96
C GLY A 90 -11.45 -7.62 -3.34
N VAL A 91 -12.29 -7.89 -2.33
CA VAL A 91 -13.73 -8.09 -2.51
C VAL A 91 -14.49 -7.11 -1.62
N ALA A 92 -15.17 -6.15 -2.23
CA ALA A 92 -16.08 -5.23 -1.56
C ALA A 92 -17.53 -5.69 -1.73
N LYS A 93 -18.33 -5.64 -0.66
CA LYS A 93 -19.75 -6.02 -0.69
C LYS A 93 -20.58 -4.91 -0.08
N LYS A 94 -21.64 -4.50 -0.76
CA LYS A 94 -22.57 -3.48 -0.26
C LYS A 94 -24.01 -3.94 -0.45
N LEU A 95 -24.80 -3.84 0.61
CA LEU A 95 -26.25 -4.04 0.57
C LEU A 95 -26.94 -2.70 0.41
N ILE A 96 -27.91 -2.65 -0.51
CA ILE A 96 -28.73 -1.48 -0.80
C ILE A 96 -30.19 -1.92 -0.71
N THR A 97 -30.96 -1.18 0.07
CA THR A 97 -32.40 -1.41 0.26
C THR A 97 -33.17 -0.30 -0.42
N PHE A 98 -34.10 -0.68 -1.29
CA PHE A 98 -34.96 0.21 -2.06
C PHE A 98 -36.31 0.37 -1.35
N ALA A 99 -36.98 1.50 -1.58
CA ALA A 99 -38.32 1.75 -1.03
C ALA A 99 -39.40 0.92 -1.75
N GLU A 100 -39.15 0.57 -3.01
CA GLU A 100 -40.04 -0.20 -3.87
C GLU A 100 -39.33 -1.44 -4.41
N PRO A 101 -40.07 -2.49 -4.84
CA PRO A 101 -39.49 -3.64 -5.51
C PRO A 101 -38.71 -3.25 -6.77
N VAL A 102 -37.48 -3.73 -6.86
CA VAL A 102 -36.58 -3.59 -8.00
C VAL A 102 -36.95 -4.62 -9.06
N ASP A 103 -36.99 -4.16 -10.31
CA ASP A 103 -37.16 -5.02 -11.47
C ASP A 103 -35.90 -5.91 -11.65
N PRO A 104 -36.02 -7.25 -11.66
CA PRO A 104 -34.88 -8.14 -11.91
C PRO A 104 -34.15 -7.84 -13.22
N GLY A 105 -34.87 -7.39 -14.26
CA GLY A 105 -34.27 -7.01 -15.54
C GLY A 105 -33.33 -5.80 -15.41
N LEU A 106 -33.68 -4.85 -14.54
CA LEU A 106 -32.88 -3.65 -14.27
C LEU A 106 -31.60 -4.01 -13.50
N ALA A 107 -31.66 -4.96 -12.57
CA ALA A 107 -30.50 -5.47 -11.86
C ALA A 107 -29.53 -6.22 -12.81
N GLY A 108 -30.07 -7.06 -13.71
CA GLY A 108 -29.28 -7.75 -14.74
C GLY A 108 -28.62 -6.78 -15.71
N TRP A 109 -29.38 -5.81 -16.22
CA TRP A 109 -28.84 -4.75 -17.07
C TRP A 109 -27.73 -3.96 -16.39
N ALA A 110 -27.92 -3.55 -15.12
CA ALA A 110 -26.90 -2.80 -14.40
C ALA A 110 -25.62 -3.62 -14.19
N ASN A 111 -25.75 -4.94 -14.00
CA ASN A 111 -24.60 -5.85 -13.92
C ASN A 111 -23.76 -5.81 -15.21
N GLU A 112 -24.41 -5.97 -16.37
CA GLU A 112 -23.75 -5.90 -17.67
C GLU A 112 -23.13 -4.52 -17.93
N TYR A 113 -23.91 -3.46 -17.70
CA TYR A 113 -23.48 -2.08 -17.90
C TYR A 113 -22.27 -1.71 -17.03
N LEU A 114 -22.28 -2.06 -15.75
CA LEU A 114 -21.17 -1.77 -14.83
C LEU A 114 -19.92 -2.57 -15.20
N ASN A 115 -20.04 -3.83 -15.62
CA ASN A 115 -18.90 -4.60 -16.10
C ASN A 115 -18.31 -4.00 -17.38
N GLU A 116 -19.13 -3.63 -18.35
CA GLU A 116 -18.65 -3.02 -19.59
C GLU A 116 -17.94 -1.67 -19.33
N ARG A 117 -18.48 -0.85 -18.44
CA ARG A 117 -17.96 0.51 -18.19
C ARG A 117 -16.83 0.55 -17.17
N LEU A 118 -16.84 -0.30 -16.16
CA LEU A 118 -15.90 -0.24 -15.04
C LEU A 118 -14.78 -1.27 -15.12
N ALA A 119 -14.94 -2.38 -15.85
CA ALA A 119 -13.85 -3.36 -15.95
C ALA A 119 -12.56 -2.72 -16.50
N GLY A 120 -11.46 -2.97 -15.82
CA GLY A 120 -10.15 -2.39 -16.13
C GLY A 120 -9.95 -0.94 -15.69
N VAL A 121 -10.98 -0.26 -15.18
CA VAL A 121 -10.85 1.12 -14.68
C VAL A 121 -10.18 1.11 -13.30
N GLY A 122 -9.15 1.94 -13.13
CA GLY A 122 -8.46 2.13 -11.85
C GLY A 122 -9.37 2.69 -10.78
N ILE A 123 -9.38 2.06 -9.60
CA ILE A 123 -10.10 2.47 -8.39
C ILE A 123 -9.58 3.85 -7.94
N GLY A 124 -10.42 4.71 -7.39
CA GLY A 124 -10.05 6.10 -7.06
C GLY A 124 -9.83 7.06 -8.24
N SER A 125 -9.90 6.58 -9.49
CA SER A 125 -9.77 7.48 -10.65
C SER A 125 -10.99 8.39 -10.80
N HIS A 126 -10.77 9.65 -11.21
CA HIS A 126 -11.87 10.55 -11.58
C HIS A 126 -12.76 9.95 -12.68
N VAL A 127 -12.17 9.10 -13.53
CA VAL A 127 -12.83 8.37 -14.62
C VAL A 127 -13.93 7.43 -14.12
N LEU A 128 -13.77 6.84 -12.93
CA LEU A 128 -14.79 5.99 -12.31
C LEU A 128 -16.09 6.78 -12.04
N ARG A 129 -15.97 8.06 -11.63
CA ARG A 129 -17.13 8.94 -11.43
C ARG A 129 -17.78 9.34 -12.75
N THR A 130 -16.98 9.71 -13.75
CA THR A 130 -17.49 10.21 -15.03
C THR A 130 -18.15 9.10 -15.86
N ARG A 131 -17.71 7.84 -15.75
CA ARG A 131 -18.27 6.73 -16.54
C ARG A 131 -19.64 6.25 -16.07
N ILE A 132 -20.04 6.58 -14.85
CA ILE A 132 -21.38 6.29 -14.32
C ILE A 132 -22.37 7.38 -14.77
N GLU A 133 -21.88 8.58 -15.09
CA GLU A 133 -22.68 9.71 -15.57
C GLU A 133 -22.80 9.67 -17.09
N ASP A 134 -23.62 8.73 -17.61
CA ASP A 134 -23.92 8.65 -19.04
C ASP A 134 -25.24 9.38 -19.37
N PRO A 135 -25.19 10.48 -20.17
CA PRO A 135 -26.38 11.24 -20.53
C PRO A 135 -27.36 10.47 -21.42
N GLY A 136 -26.95 9.35 -22.03
CA GLY A 136 -27.79 8.48 -22.86
C GLY A 136 -28.72 7.55 -22.09
N LEU A 137 -28.59 7.45 -20.77
CA LEU A 137 -29.42 6.59 -19.93
C LEU A 137 -30.85 7.13 -19.78
N SER A 138 -31.83 6.22 -19.77
CA SER A 138 -33.21 6.54 -19.40
C SER A 138 -33.30 6.99 -17.93
N GLY A 139 -34.37 7.69 -17.57
CA GLY A 139 -34.55 8.17 -16.19
C GLY A 139 -34.51 7.04 -15.15
N ARG A 140 -35.13 5.90 -15.47
CA ARG A 140 -35.20 4.74 -14.57
C ARG A 140 -33.83 4.06 -14.37
N GLU A 141 -33.05 3.95 -15.43
CA GLU A 141 -31.68 3.42 -15.38
C GLU A 141 -30.76 4.34 -14.57
N ARG A 142 -30.89 5.66 -14.76
CA ARG A 142 -30.12 6.66 -14.03
C ARG A 142 -30.43 6.64 -12.54
N ASP A 143 -31.71 6.66 -12.17
CA ASP A 143 -32.14 6.61 -10.77
C ASP A 143 -31.64 5.34 -10.07
N PHE A 144 -31.63 4.21 -10.78
CA PHE A 144 -31.10 2.95 -10.25
C PHE A 144 -29.59 3.00 -10.06
N LEU A 145 -28.82 3.47 -11.04
CA LEU A 145 -27.38 3.63 -10.90
C LEU A 145 -27.01 4.65 -9.81
N ASP A 146 -27.78 5.72 -9.64
CA ASP A 146 -27.59 6.68 -8.57
C ASP A 146 -27.84 6.07 -7.19
N ALA A 147 -28.80 5.14 -7.08
CA ALA A 147 -28.97 4.35 -5.85
C ALA A 147 -27.81 3.38 -5.59
N LEU A 148 -27.13 2.88 -6.64
CA LEU A 148 -25.92 2.05 -6.53
C LEU A 148 -24.65 2.87 -6.28
N ARG A 149 -24.68 4.18 -6.54
CA ARG A 149 -23.53 5.09 -6.40
C ARG A 149 -22.82 4.99 -5.04
N PRO A 150 -23.48 4.83 -3.88
CA PRO A 150 -22.78 4.66 -2.61
C PRO A 150 -21.88 3.41 -2.55
N ALA A 151 -22.28 2.30 -3.20
CA ALA A 151 -21.46 1.09 -3.28
C ALA A 151 -20.19 1.31 -4.11
N LEU A 152 -20.27 2.19 -5.12
CA LEU A 152 -19.17 2.55 -6.01
C LEU A 152 -18.34 3.73 -5.46
N ALA A 153 -18.93 4.58 -4.63
CA ALA A 153 -18.27 5.74 -4.04
C ALA A 153 -17.21 5.33 -3.02
N ASP A 154 -17.43 4.25 -2.27
CA ASP A 154 -16.42 3.67 -1.37
C ASP A 154 -15.17 3.21 -2.14
N LEU A 155 -15.31 2.86 -3.43
CA LEU A 155 -14.21 2.56 -4.36
C LEU A 155 -13.62 3.82 -5.02
N ALA A 156 -14.36 4.93 -5.07
CA ALA A 156 -13.92 6.17 -5.70
C ALA A 156 -13.22 7.13 -4.71
N LEU A 157 -13.29 6.86 -3.41
CA LEU A 157 -12.50 7.58 -2.43
C LEU A 157 -11.03 7.18 -2.59
N PRO A 158 -10.09 8.13 -2.69
CA PRO A 158 -8.68 7.80 -2.59
C PRO A 158 -8.46 7.17 -1.22
N SER A 159 -8.33 5.85 -1.20
CA SER A 159 -7.96 5.17 0.04
C SER A 159 -6.60 5.71 0.44
N THR A 160 -6.50 6.21 1.66
CA THR A 160 -5.19 6.47 2.24
C THR A 160 -4.43 5.15 2.20
N GLN A 161 -3.32 5.09 1.49
CA GLN A 161 -2.48 3.90 1.45
C GLN A 161 -2.16 3.51 2.90
N SER A 162 -2.63 2.35 3.34
CA SER A 162 -2.45 1.92 4.73
C SER A 162 -0.95 1.82 5.01
N LEU A 163 -0.50 2.44 6.10
CA LEU A 163 0.90 2.44 6.53
C LEU A 163 1.00 1.67 7.85
N TYR A 164 1.73 0.56 7.80
CA TYR A 164 2.11 -0.23 8.95
C TYR A 164 3.40 0.34 9.54
N VAL A 165 3.40 0.53 10.86
CA VAL A 165 4.51 1.15 11.60
C VAL A 165 4.86 0.26 12.78
N GLY A 166 6.15 -0.10 12.91
CA GLY A 166 6.66 -0.90 14.01
C GLY A 166 7.96 -0.32 14.55
N GLY A 167 8.25 -0.53 15.84
CA GLY A 167 9.54 -0.14 16.41
C GLY A 167 9.68 1.27 16.95
N ALA A 168 8.58 2.00 17.14
CA ALA A 168 8.63 3.35 17.70
C ALA A 168 9.27 3.39 19.09
N ALA A 169 9.04 2.36 19.91
CA ALA A 169 9.68 2.20 21.21
C ALA A 169 11.19 1.88 21.06
N SER A 170 11.52 0.87 20.25
CA SER A 170 12.90 0.43 20.01
C SER A 170 13.81 1.51 19.45
N LEU A 171 13.25 2.45 18.68
CA LEU A 171 13.97 3.59 18.14
C LEU A 171 14.61 4.43 19.26
N LEU A 172 14.01 4.51 20.45
CA LEU A 172 14.48 5.37 21.53
C LEU A 172 15.53 4.70 22.43
N ASP A 173 15.70 3.39 22.35
CA ASP A 173 16.55 2.62 23.27
C ASP A 173 18.05 2.90 23.07
N ASP A 174 18.50 3.08 21.82
CA ASP A 174 19.92 3.24 21.44
C ASP A 174 20.24 4.68 20.93
N VAL A 175 19.37 5.66 21.20
CA VAL A 175 19.51 7.05 20.73
C VAL A 175 20.29 7.91 21.73
N ARG A 176 21.30 8.63 21.23
CA ARG A 176 22.04 9.61 22.05
C ARG A 176 21.22 10.88 22.22
N ALA A 177 21.59 11.65 23.25
CA ALA A 177 20.91 12.90 23.61
C ALA A 177 20.84 13.92 22.46
N ASP A 178 21.85 13.98 21.59
CA ASP A 178 21.92 14.86 20.42
C ASP A 178 21.01 14.43 19.26
N GLU A 179 20.55 13.18 19.26
CA GLU A 179 19.63 12.62 18.25
C GLU A 179 18.19 12.50 18.75
N LEU A 180 17.99 12.55 20.07
CA LEU A 180 16.68 12.37 20.71
C LEU A 180 15.63 13.37 20.20
N GLU A 181 16.05 14.62 19.96
CA GLU A 181 15.17 15.65 19.44
C GLU A 181 14.73 15.37 17.99
N ALA A 182 15.63 14.82 17.17
CA ALA A 182 15.32 14.41 15.81
C ALA A 182 14.39 13.19 15.79
N CYS A 183 14.58 12.21 16.68
CA CYS A 183 13.69 11.06 16.83
C CYS A 183 12.28 11.48 17.29
N ARG A 184 12.17 12.43 18.23
CA ARG A 184 10.86 12.98 18.65
C ARG A 184 10.15 13.70 17.50
N ARG A 185 10.88 14.51 16.72
CA ARG A 185 10.34 15.13 15.50
C ARG A 185 9.89 14.08 14.49
N LEU A 186 10.65 13.01 14.31
CA LEU A 186 10.27 11.92 13.43
C LEU A 186 8.92 11.31 13.86
N LEU A 187 8.77 10.99 15.15
CA LEU A 187 7.51 10.47 15.68
C LEU A 187 6.33 11.42 15.41
N SER A 188 6.53 12.74 15.53
CA SER A 188 5.49 13.72 15.18
C SER A 188 5.15 13.77 13.69
N VAL A 189 6.12 13.48 12.81
CA VAL A 189 5.87 13.34 11.36
C VAL A 189 5.10 12.05 11.07
N LEU A 190 5.34 10.98 11.82
CA LEU A 190 4.59 9.71 11.68
C LEU A 190 3.10 9.85 11.97
N GLU A 191 2.70 10.79 12.83
CA GLU A 191 1.28 11.09 13.06
C GLU A 191 0.60 11.54 11.74
N LYS A 192 1.37 12.14 10.83
CA LYS A 192 0.93 12.56 9.50
C LYS A 192 1.29 11.49 8.47
N ARG A 193 0.51 10.40 8.43
CA ARG A 193 0.70 9.25 7.52
C ARG A 193 0.99 9.64 6.06
N ALA A 194 0.30 10.65 5.53
CA ALA A 194 0.51 11.13 4.17
C ALA A 194 1.94 11.64 3.91
N ALA A 195 2.49 12.42 4.86
CA ALA A 195 3.86 12.94 4.75
C ALA A 195 4.90 11.83 4.77
N VAL A 196 4.67 10.77 5.54
CA VAL A 196 5.57 9.60 5.59
C VAL A 196 5.57 8.84 4.27
N LEU A 197 4.39 8.65 3.70
CA LEU A 197 4.25 7.96 2.41
C LEU A 197 4.96 8.73 1.29
N GLU A 198 4.88 10.06 1.28
CA GLU A 198 5.61 10.90 0.32
C GLU A 198 7.12 10.66 0.41
N LEU A 199 7.68 10.62 1.63
CA LEU A 199 9.12 10.33 1.85
C LEU A 199 9.55 8.96 1.30
N MET A 200 8.62 7.98 1.30
CA MET A 200 8.86 6.61 0.84
C MET A 200 8.61 6.41 -0.66
N THR A 201 7.97 7.34 -1.37
CA THR A 201 7.44 7.14 -2.74
C THR A 201 8.20 7.93 -3.81
N GLU A 202 9.06 8.89 -3.45
CA GLU A 202 9.84 9.68 -4.43
C GLU A 202 10.78 8.83 -5.29
N SER A 203 10.35 8.52 -6.52
CA SER A 203 11.17 8.08 -7.66
C SER A 203 12.20 6.99 -7.38
N PHE A 204 11.74 5.78 -7.05
CA PHE A 204 12.62 4.63 -6.86
C PHE A 204 12.46 3.59 -7.97
N ASP A 205 13.60 3.08 -8.43
CA ASP A 205 13.66 1.96 -9.36
C ASP A 205 13.06 0.70 -8.72
N VAL A 206 12.32 -0.08 -9.50
CA VAL A 206 11.58 -1.25 -8.99
C VAL A 206 12.59 -2.28 -8.50
N ARG A 207 12.44 -2.76 -7.25
CA ARG A 207 13.30 -3.78 -6.58
C ARG A 207 14.73 -3.37 -6.23
N ARG A 208 15.12 -2.10 -6.36
CA ARG A 208 16.42 -1.64 -5.86
C ARG A 208 16.29 -1.02 -4.47
N PRO A 209 17.12 -1.43 -3.49
CA PRO A 209 17.20 -0.70 -2.24
C PRO A 209 17.80 0.68 -2.47
N TYR A 210 17.40 1.65 -1.65
CA TYR A 210 17.92 3.01 -1.65
C TYR A 210 18.22 3.46 -0.23
N VAL A 211 19.07 4.47 -0.11
CA VAL A 211 19.39 5.12 1.16
C VAL A 211 19.30 6.64 0.99
N ARG A 212 18.56 7.30 1.88
CA ARG A 212 18.50 8.75 2.02
C ARG A 212 19.07 9.13 3.38
N ILE A 213 20.09 9.98 3.38
CA ILE A 213 20.75 10.46 4.59
C ILE A 213 20.43 11.94 4.74
N GLY A 214 19.85 12.29 5.89
CA GLY A 214 19.26 13.59 6.11
C GLY A 214 17.96 13.68 5.30
N LEU A 215 16.82 13.64 5.98
CA LEU A 215 15.55 13.89 5.32
C LEU A 215 15.44 15.40 5.04
N ASP A 216 14.93 15.77 3.86
CA ASP A 216 14.66 17.16 3.46
C ASP A 216 13.45 17.75 4.21
N HIS A 217 13.43 17.55 5.53
CA HIS A 217 12.41 18.01 6.44
C HIS A 217 13.09 18.71 7.62
N PRO A 218 12.63 19.91 8.02
CA PRO A 218 13.23 20.65 9.14
C PRO A 218 13.38 19.77 10.39
N GLY A 219 14.61 19.67 10.88
CA GLY A 219 14.92 18.95 12.12
C GLY A 219 15.05 17.43 12.00
N LEU A 220 15.07 16.87 10.78
CA LEU A 220 15.33 15.44 10.51
C LEU A 220 16.70 15.18 9.83
N HIS A 221 17.63 16.14 9.89
CA HIS A 221 18.99 15.99 9.33
C HIS A 221 19.78 14.83 9.97
N ALA A 222 19.50 14.53 11.24
CA ALA A 222 20.13 13.42 11.97
C ALA A 222 19.45 12.06 11.77
N VAL A 223 18.47 11.97 10.86
CA VAL A 223 17.74 10.74 10.53
C VAL A 223 18.08 10.30 9.10
N ALA A 224 18.18 9.00 8.89
CA ALA A 224 18.30 8.38 7.58
C ALA A 224 17.15 7.39 7.33
N LEU A 225 16.82 7.21 6.05
CA LEU A 225 15.83 6.28 5.53
C LEU A 225 16.52 5.26 4.63
N VAL A 226 16.35 3.98 4.91
CA VAL A 226 16.73 2.87 4.02
C VAL A 226 15.45 2.24 3.52
N GLY A 227 15.25 2.14 2.21
CA GLY A 227 13.99 1.62 1.66
C GLY A 227 14.16 0.72 0.45
N ALA A 228 13.10 -0.01 0.12
CA ALA A 228 12.95 -0.78 -1.11
C ALA A 228 11.47 -0.87 -1.49
N THR A 229 11.21 -1.24 -2.74
CA THR A 229 9.85 -1.46 -3.27
C THR A 229 9.55 -2.96 -3.40
N TYR A 230 8.28 -3.33 -3.23
CA TYR A 230 7.78 -4.68 -3.45
C TYR A 230 6.58 -4.68 -4.41
N GLY A 231 6.39 -5.79 -5.10
CA GLY A 231 5.29 -5.95 -6.05
C GLY A 231 5.62 -6.91 -7.19
N LEU A 232 4.80 -6.84 -8.24
CA LEU A 232 4.93 -7.68 -9.42
C LEU A 232 6.15 -7.25 -10.26
N PRO A 233 6.66 -8.10 -11.16
CA PRO A 233 7.79 -7.75 -12.03
C PRO A 233 7.54 -6.51 -12.89
N THR A 234 6.27 -6.28 -13.24
CA THR A 234 5.83 -5.17 -14.08
C THR A 234 5.30 -3.97 -13.29
N ARG A 235 5.18 -4.09 -11.95
CA ARG A 235 4.44 -3.12 -11.16
C ARG A 235 4.81 -3.08 -9.68
N THR A 236 5.17 -1.89 -9.20
CA THR A 236 5.27 -1.59 -7.77
C THR A 236 3.89 -1.57 -7.12
N LEU A 237 3.73 -2.34 -6.05
CA LEU A 237 2.50 -2.36 -5.25
C LEU A 237 2.68 -1.54 -3.97
N GLY A 238 3.83 -1.63 -3.31
CA GLY A 238 4.14 -0.83 -2.12
C GLY A 238 5.63 -0.66 -1.89
N SER A 239 5.95 0.00 -0.78
CA SER A 239 7.30 0.26 -0.30
C SER A 239 7.49 -0.18 1.14
N ILE A 240 8.74 -0.50 1.46
CA ILE A 240 9.23 -0.88 2.78
C ILE A 240 10.35 0.10 3.12
N GLY A 241 10.40 0.55 4.35
CA GLY A 241 11.38 1.51 4.85
C GLY A 241 11.80 1.21 6.27
N LEU A 242 13.07 1.53 6.57
CA LEU A 242 13.61 1.61 7.91
C LEU A 242 14.08 3.03 8.15
N LEU A 243 13.63 3.61 9.25
CA LEU A 243 14.04 4.93 9.72
C LEU A 243 14.82 4.81 11.02
N GLY A 244 15.87 5.60 11.10
CA GLY A 244 16.70 5.65 12.30
C GLY A 244 17.80 6.69 12.21
N PRO A 245 18.71 6.71 13.20
CA PRO A 245 19.80 7.67 13.22
C PRO A 245 20.77 7.46 12.05
N VAL A 246 21.42 8.54 11.60
CA VAL A 246 22.42 8.48 10.49
C VAL A 246 23.56 7.50 10.78
N ARG A 247 23.85 7.18 12.04
CA ARG A 247 24.87 6.22 12.44
C ARG A 247 24.43 4.74 12.45
N MET A 248 23.28 4.42 11.87
CA MET A 248 22.77 3.04 11.85
C MET A 248 23.69 2.07 11.10
N ASP A 249 23.49 0.77 11.33
CA ASP A 249 24.13 -0.30 10.57
C ASP A 249 23.47 -0.42 9.18
N TYR A 250 24.01 0.29 8.20
CA TYR A 250 23.50 0.30 6.83
C TYR A 250 23.57 -1.05 6.15
N ASP A 251 24.60 -1.86 6.42
CA ASP A 251 24.71 -3.20 5.81
C ASP A 251 23.55 -4.09 6.28
N LYS A 252 23.29 -4.12 7.58
CA LYS A 252 22.16 -4.85 8.16
C LYS A 252 20.81 -4.30 7.68
N ALA A 253 20.64 -2.98 7.67
CA ALA A 253 19.39 -2.33 7.24
C ALA A 253 19.07 -2.65 5.77
N VAL A 254 20.03 -2.44 4.86
CA VAL A 254 19.86 -2.69 3.42
C VAL A 254 19.59 -4.17 3.15
N ARG A 255 20.31 -5.08 3.80
CA ARG A 255 20.10 -6.54 3.64
C ARG A 255 18.71 -6.96 4.08
N THR A 256 18.25 -6.47 5.22
CA THR A 256 16.97 -6.89 5.81
C THR A 256 15.79 -6.33 5.02
N VAL A 257 15.85 -5.06 4.60
CA VAL A 257 14.84 -4.44 3.74
C VAL A 257 14.75 -5.15 2.39
N ARG A 258 15.90 -5.49 1.77
CA ARG A 258 15.91 -6.20 0.48
C ARG A 258 15.32 -7.61 0.60
N ALA A 259 15.62 -8.33 1.69
CA ALA A 259 15.05 -9.64 1.97
C ALA A 259 13.54 -9.59 2.19
N ALA A 260 13.05 -8.63 2.98
CA ALA A 260 11.63 -8.41 3.22
C ALA A 260 10.87 -8.06 1.93
N ALA A 261 11.42 -7.13 1.13
CA ALA A 261 10.82 -6.73 -0.15
C ALA A 261 10.71 -7.89 -1.14
N TYR A 262 11.72 -8.77 -1.14
CA TYR A 262 11.72 -9.97 -1.99
C TYR A 262 10.65 -10.98 -1.57
N GLU A 263 10.54 -11.31 -0.28
CA GLU A 263 9.50 -12.26 0.18
C GLU A 263 8.08 -11.69 0.03
N LEU A 264 7.88 -10.40 0.30
CA LEU A 264 6.59 -9.76 0.04
C LEU A 264 6.24 -9.74 -1.46
N SER A 265 7.22 -9.53 -2.34
CA SER A 265 6.99 -9.63 -3.79
C SER A 265 6.55 -11.04 -4.19
N ARG A 266 7.18 -12.08 -3.63
CA ARG A 266 6.80 -13.48 -3.89
C ARG A 266 5.42 -13.84 -3.36
N LEU A 267 5.06 -13.36 -2.16
CA LEU A 267 3.72 -13.56 -1.60
C LEU A 267 2.65 -12.95 -2.50
N VAL A 268 2.89 -11.71 -2.94
CA VAL A 268 1.90 -11.00 -3.74
C VAL A 268 1.85 -11.53 -5.16
N GLU A 269 2.98 -11.92 -5.77
CA GLU A 269 2.97 -12.64 -7.06
C GLU A 269 2.11 -13.91 -6.99
N ALA A 270 2.28 -14.73 -5.95
CA ALA A 270 1.52 -15.96 -5.79
C ALA A 270 0.01 -15.71 -5.57
N ALA A 271 -0.35 -14.68 -4.81
CA ALA A 271 -1.75 -14.31 -4.60
C ALA A 271 -2.44 -13.82 -5.89
N TYR A 272 -1.67 -13.30 -6.86
CA TYR A 272 -2.19 -12.81 -8.14
C TYR A 272 -2.25 -13.89 -9.23
N GLU A 273 -1.39 -14.91 -9.20
CA GLU A 273 -1.44 -16.03 -10.18
C GLU A 273 -2.63 -16.97 -9.95
N GLU A 274 -3.17 -17.04 -8.72
CA GLU A 274 -4.31 -17.88 -8.35
C GLU A 274 -5.68 -17.18 -8.50
N ALA A 275 -5.71 -15.90 -8.88
CA ALA A 275 -6.92 -15.07 -9.01
C ALA A 275 -7.34 -14.86 -10.46
#